data_AF-A0A8J2W9E5-F1
#
_entry.id   AF-A0A8J2W9E5-F1
#
_cell.length_a   1.000
_cell.length_b   1.000
_cell.length_c   1.000
_cell.angle_alpha   90.00
_cell.angle_beta   90.00
_cell.angle_gamma   90.00
#
_symmetry.space_group_name_H-M   'P 1'
#
loop_
_entity.id
_entity.type
_entity.pdbx_description
1 polymer ?
#
loop_
_entity_poly.entity_id
_entity_poly.type
_entity_poly.pdbx_seq_one_letter_code
_entity_poly.pdbx_strand_id
1 'polypeptide(L)'
;MWSKYFGLTIEQSIYVKHEFREWHIQGTVDTLKFELNISCATNELTNKGYIRKFTIETSAPCKQELGPCFENVECNIEQIFKVLKAYSDSNKEREIGLDICKKEFDSIITVKKGETLECTVVELGTADTYYFQIKWKLVPSPKHFAKVRNVCRIACTEDGDKYIKTNTDLASIKKRLSHFPIEVIKLLARGIADSGK
;
A
#
# COMPACT_ATOMS: atom_id res chain seq x y z
N MET A 1 -22.32 4.23 12.53
CA MET A 1 -22.20 5.28 11.49
C MET A 1 -20.98 5.02 10.61
N TRP A 2 -19.76 4.99 11.15
CA TRP A 2 -18.52 4.80 10.37
C TRP A 2 -18.48 3.57 9.45
N SER A 3 -19.01 2.42 9.90
CA SER A 3 -19.08 1.19 9.09
C SER A 3 -19.74 1.41 7.72
N LYS A 4 -20.87 2.12 7.70
CA LYS A 4 -21.63 2.40 6.47
C LYS A 4 -20.97 3.46 5.57
N TYR A 5 -20.30 4.46 6.15
CA TYR A 5 -19.73 5.58 5.39
C TYR A 5 -18.36 5.28 4.78
N PHE A 6 -17.58 4.40 5.40
CA PHE A 6 -16.21 4.10 4.95
C PHE A 6 -16.01 2.65 4.50
N GLY A 7 -17.07 1.83 4.50
CA GLY A 7 -16.99 0.42 4.14
C GLY A 7 -16.13 -0.38 5.12
N LEU A 8 -16.22 -0.05 6.41
CA LEU A 8 -15.52 -0.75 7.49
C LEU A 8 -16.44 -1.78 8.13
N THR A 9 -15.87 -2.93 8.50
CA THR A 9 -16.50 -3.87 9.41
C THR A 9 -15.89 -3.69 10.79
N ILE A 10 -16.71 -3.50 11.82
CA ILE A 10 -16.25 -3.53 13.21
C ILE A 10 -16.46 -4.95 13.71
N GLU A 11 -15.36 -5.65 13.97
CA GLU A 11 -15.36 -7.05 14.41
C GLU A 11 -15.52 -7.13 15.92
N GLN A 12 -14.83 -6.25 16.64
CA GLN A 12 -14.91 -6.14 18.08
C GLN A 12 -14.87 -4.69 18.51
N SER A 13 -15.67 -4.35 19.52
CA SER A 13 -15.58 -3.06 20.22
C SER A 13 -15.71 -3.29 21.72
N ILE A 14 -14.66 -2.92 22.45
CA ILE A 14 -14.60 -3.02 23.90
C ILE A 14 -14.57 -1.61 24.46
N TYR A 15 -15.42 -1.35 25.46
CA TYR A 15 -15.42 -0.11 26.21
C TYR A 15 -14.84 -0.35 27.59
N VAL A 16 -13.85 0.46 27.97
CA VAL A 16 -13.22 0.42 29.29
C VAL A 16 -13.41 1.79 29.95
N LYS A 17 -13.88 1.77 31.21
CA LYS A 17 -14.06 2.97 32.01
C LYS A 17 -13.22 2.88 33.27
N HIS A 18 -12.08 3.58 33.27
CA HIS A 18 -11.28 3.85 34.47
C HIS A 18 -11.24 5.36 34.70
N GLU A 19 -10.06 6.00 34.67
CA GLU A 19 -9.88 7.45 34.78
C GLU A 19 -10.30 8.19 33.49
N PHE A 20 -10.22 7.51 32.35
CA PHE A 20 -10.65 7.99 31.03
C PHE A 20 -11.70 7.05 30.43
N ARG A 21 -12.43 7.55 29.43
CA ARG A 21 -13.36 6.74 28.62
C ARG A 21 -12.60 6.20 27.43
N GLU A 22 -12.32 4.90 27.43
CA GLU A 22 -11.50 4.27 26.40
C GLU A 22 -12.30 3.27 25.57
N TRP A 23 -12.07 3.30 24.26
CA TRP A 23 -12.60 2.33 23.31
C TRP A 23 -11.47 1.62 22.60
N HIS A 24 -11.54 0.31 22.58
CA HIS A 24 -10.71 -0.55 21.74
C HIS A 24 -11.59 -1.10 20.63
N ILE A 25 -11.22 -0.83 19.38
CA ILE A 25 -11.99 -1.21 18.20
C ILE A 25 -11.08 -2.05 17.31
N GLN A 26 -11.47 -3.30 17.06
CA GLN A 26 -10.89 -4.12 16.02
C GLN A 26 -11.82 -4.12 14.82
N GLY A 27 -11.26 -3.95 13.63
CA GLY A 27 -12.05 -3.94 12.42
C GLY A 27 -11.26 -4.26 11.17
N THR A 28 -12.01 -4.31 10.08
CA THR A 28 -11.49 -4.56 8.75
C THR A 28 -11.97 -3.52 7.75
N VAL A 29 -11.07 -3.16 6.82
CA VAL A 29 -11.42 -2.53 5.55
C VAL A 29 -11.11 -3.54 4.47
N ASP A 30 -12.15 -4.15 3.91
CA ASP A 30 -12.01 -5.30 3.02
C ASP A 30 -11.15 -6.41 3.67
N THR A 31 -9.92 -6.61 3.22
CA THR A 31 -8.98 -7.60 3.77
C THR A 31 -7.97 -7.01 4.76
N LEU A 32 -7.94 -5.69 4.94
CA LEU A 32 -7.00 -5.01 5.83
C LEU A 32 -7.54 -4.98 7.25
N LYS A 33 -6.82 -5.60 8.17
CA LYS A 33 -7.13 -5.56 9.61
C LYS A 33 -6.49 -4.35 10.28
N PHE A 34 -7.22 -3.74 11.19
CA PHE A 34 -6.72 -2.66 12.03
C PHE A 34 -7.26 -2.75 13.46
N GLU A 35 -6.50 -2.17 14.38
CA GLU A 35 -6.89 -1.94 15.77
C GLU A 35 -6.82 -0.44 16.04
N LEU A 36 -7.90 0.13 16.56
CA LEU A 36 -8.03 1.54 16.89
C LEU A 36 -8.35 1.69 18.37
N ASN A 37 -7.46 2.34 19.10
CA ASN A 37 -7.65 2.68 20.50
C ASN A 37 -7.98 4.16 20.59
N ILE A 38 -9.05 4.52 21.30
CA ILE A 38 -9.53 5.91 21.44
C ILE A 38 -9.69 6.19 22.92
N SER A 39 -9.05 7.25 23.41
CA SER A 39 -9.23 7.77 24.76
C SER A 39 -9.91 9.14 24.69
N CYS A 40 -11.04 9.27 25.37
CA CYS A 40 -11.84 10.49 25.41
C CYS A 40 -11.89 11.10 26.80
N ALA A 41 -12.00 12.42 26.83
CA ALA A 41 -12.14 13.23 28.03
C ALA A 41 -13.35 14.18 27.91
N THR A 42 -13.72 14.81 29.02
CA THR A 42 -14.75 15.85 29.05
C THR A 42 -14.07 17.19 29.30
N ASN A 43 -14.39 18.19 28.50
CA ASN A 43 -13.93 19.55 28.71
C ASN A 43 -14.67 20.17 29.89
N GLU A 44 -13.95 20.57 30.95
CA GLU A 44 -14.53 21.06 32.21
C GLU A 44 -15.30 22.39 32.05
N LEU A 45 -14.92 23.23 31.09
CA LEU A 45 -15.56 24.53 30.85
C LEU A 45 -16.87 24.41 30.08
N THR A 46 -16.97 23.45 29.17
CA THR A 46 -18.10 23.30 28.24
C THR A 46 -18.97 22.08 28.52
N ASN A 47 -18.54 21.19 29.41
CA ASN A 47 -19.10 19.86 29.66
C ASN A 47 -19.25 18.98 28.40
N LYS A 48 -18.53 19.30 27.32
CA LYS A 48 -18.55 18.52 26.07
C LYS A 48 -17.46 17.46 26.07
N GLY A 49 -17.77 16.27 25.57
CA GLY A 49 -16.79 15.21 25.34
C GLY A 49 -15.90 15.49 24.12
N TYR A 50 -14.63 15.12 24.19
CA TYR A 50 -13.68 15.22 23.08
C TYR A 50 -12.71 14.03 23.06
N ILE A 51 -12.12 13.74 21.90
CA ILE A 51 -11.05 12.74 21.76
C ILE A 51 -9.76 13.36 22.27
N ARG A 52 -9.19 12.78 23.33
CA ARG A 52 -7.92 13.22 23.92
C ARG A 52 -6.74 12.63 23.17
N LYS A 53 -6.80 11.34 22.85
CA LYS A 53 -5.76 10.59 22.14
C LYS A 53 -6.40 9.44 21.38
N PHE A 54 -5.83 9.07 20.25
CA PHE A 54 -6.11 7.77 19.65
C PHE A 54 -4.78 7.16 19.15
N THR A 55 -4.76 5.84 18.97
CA THR A 55 -3.70 5.13 18.26
C THR A 55 -4.33 4.14 17.29
N ILE A 56 -3.71 3.95 16.13
CA ILE A 56 -4.10 2.92 15.18
C ILE A 56 -2.91 2.02 14.86
N GLU A 57 -3.16 0.72 14.85
CA GLU A 57 -2.23 -0.28 14.37
C GLU A 57 -2.87 -1.06 13.20
N THR A 58 -2.07 -1.36 12.19
CA THR A 58 -2.48 -2.22 11.06
C THR A 58 -1.72 -3.52 11.12
N SER A 59 -2.34 -4.60 10.64
CA SER A 59 -1.72 -5.93 10.63
C SER A 59 -0.86 -6.16 9.38
N ALA A 60 -0.06 -7.22 9.40
CA ALA A 60 0.65 -7.68 8.21
C ALA A 60 -0.36 -8.06 7.08
N PRO A 61 0.02 -7.95 5.80
CA PRO A 61 1.32 -7.51 5.29
C PRO A 61 1.44 -5.98 5.09
N CYS A 62 0.40 -5.20 5.36
CA CYS A 62 0.39 -3.76 5.08
C CYS A 62 0.97 -2.88 6.21
N LYS A 63 1.25 -3.46 7.39
CA LYS A 63 1.80 -2.77 8.56
C LYS A 63 2.98 -1.86 8.21
N GLN A 64 3.95 -2.34 7.43
CA GLN A 64 5.15 -1.59 7.09
C GLN A 64 4.91 -0.47 6.05
N GLU A 65 3.87 -0.59 5.22
CA GLU A 65 3.51 0.46 4.26
C GLU A 65 2.63 1.55 4.89
N LEU A 66 1.73 1.17 5.82
CA LEU A 66 0.75 2.07 6.44
C LEU A 66 1.16 2.64 7.80
N GLY A 67 1.88 1.87 8.63
CA GLY A 67 2.28 2.26 9.99
C GLY A 67 2.87 3.67 10.08
N PRO A 68 3.90 4.01 9.25
CA PRO A 68 4.51 5.33 9.27
C PRO A 68 3.55 6.50 8.96
N CYS A 69 2.41 6.24 8.30
CA CYS A 69 1.40 7.26 8.02
C CYS A 69 0.57 7.65 9.25
N PHE A 70 0.56 6.81 10.29
CA PHE A 70 -0.22 7.03 11.50
C PHE A 70 0.64 7.43 12.71
N GLU A 71 1.95 7.27 12.64
CA GLU A 71 2.87 7.58 13.74
C GLU A 71 3.07 9.09 13.99
N ASN A 72 2.99 9.93 12.94
CA ASN A 72 3.43 11.34 13.00
C ASN A 72 2.45 12.35 12.38
N VAL A 73 1.19 11.96 12.15
CA VAL A 73 0.20 12.84 11.50
C VAL A 73 -0.90 13.20 12.49
N GLU A 74 -1.15 14.50 12.68
CA GLU A 74 -2.35 15.03 13.31
C GLU A 74 -3.57 14.79 12.40
N CYS A 75 -3.95 13.53 12.25
CA CYS A 75 -5.15 13.13 11.52
C CYS A 75 -6.30 12.87 12.51
N ASN A 76 -7.53 13.01 12.06
CA ASN A 76 -8.69 12.54 12.82
C ASN A 76 -9.10 11.12 12.40
N ILE A 77 -9.97 10.49 13.19
CA ILE A 77 -10.43 9.10 12.96
C ILE A 77 -11.05 8.91 11.56
N GLU A 78 -11.78 9.91 11.06
CA GLU A 78 -12.37 9.84 9.73
C GLU A 78 -11.31 9.84 8.62
N GLN A 79 -10.25 10.65 8.76
CA GLN A 79 -9.15 10.68 7.80
C GLN A 79 -8.40 9.36 7.78
N ILE A 80 -8.23 8.70 8.93
CA ILE A 80 -7.64 7.36 9.03
C ILE A 80 -8.44 6.36 8.20
N PHE A 81 -9.75 6.34 8.36
CA PHE A 81 -10.61 5.43 7.61
C PHE A 81 -10.58 5.71 6.10
N LYS A 82 -10.49 6.98 5.68
CA LYS A 82 -10.30 7.34 4.27
C LYS A 82 -8.97 6.81 3.72
N VAL A 83 -7.89 6.89 4.50
CA VAL A 83 -6.57 6.34 4.12
C VAL A 83 -6.63 4.83 3.98
N LEU A 84 -7.19 4.13 4.99
CA LEU A 84 -7.32 2.67 4.96
C LEU A 84 -8.12 2.21 3.73
N LYS A 85 -9.22 2.90 3.40
CA LYS A 85 -10.04 2.58 2.23
C LYS A 85 -9.31 2.82 0.92
N ALA A 86 -8.72 4.00 0.74
CA ALA A 86 -7.96 4.32 -0.47
C ALA A 86 -6.78 3.35 -0.67
N TYR A 87 -6.11 2.95 0.41
CA TYR A 87 -5.03 1.96 0.35
C TYR A 87 -5.55 0.57 0.00
N SER A 88 -6.66 0.12 0.59
CA SER A 88 -7.28 -1.17 0.25
C SER A 88 -7.58 -1.26 -1.23
N ASP A 89 -8.22 -0.22 -1.79
CA ASP A 89 -8.62 -0.20 -3.19
C ASP A 89 -7.39 -0.21 -4.12
N SER A 90 -6.39 0.66 -3.87
CA SER A 90 -5.13 0.66 -4.64
C SER A 90 -4.34 -0.65 -4.50
N ASN A 91 -4.38 -1.29 -3.32
CA ASN A 91 -3.71 -2.57 -3.13
C ASN A 91 -4.40 -3.69 -3.90
N LYS A 92 -5.73 -3.75 -3.90
CA LYS A 92 -6.47 -4.70 -4.74
C LYS A 92 -6.15 -4.54 -6.22
N GLU A 93 -6.10 -3.30 -6.72
CA GLU A 93 -5.69 -3.01 -8.11
C GLU A 93 -4.26 -3.50 -8.40
N ARG A 94 -3.31 -3.25 -7.48
CA ARG A 94 -1.94 -3.77 -7.55
C ARG A 94 -1.92 -5.30 -7.63
N GLU A 95 -2.66 -5.98 -6.74
CA GLU A 95 -2.73 -7.44 -6.69
C GLU A 95 -3.28 -8.04 -7.97
N ILE A 96 -4.42 -7.52 -8.47
CA ILE A 96 -5.05 -7.96 -9.71
C ILE A 96 -4.11 -7.75 -10.90
N GLY A 97 -3.49 -6.57 -11.00
CA GLY A 97 -2.56 -6.27 -12.09
C GLY A 97 -1.34 -7.20 -12.09
N LEU A 98 -0.78 -7.50 -10.93
CA LEU A 98 0.36 -8.42 -10.80
C LEU A 98 -0.04 -9.86 -11.12
N ASP A 99 -1.23 -10.31 -10.74
CA ASP A 99 -1.74 -11.63 -11.08
C ASP A 99 -1.91 -11.79 -12.60
N ILE A 100 -2.43 -10.76 -13.28
CA ILE A 100 -2.52 -10.75 -14.75
C ILE A 100 -1.12 -10.81 -15.37
N CYS A 101 -0.16 -10.02 -14.88
CA CYS A 101 1.21 -10.05 -15.37
C CYS A 101 1.85 -11.44 -15.20
N LYS A 102 1.66 -12.09 -14.05
CA LYS A 102 2.14 -13.46 -13.84
C LYS A 102 1.53 -14.45 -14.83
N LYS A 103 0.21 -14.38 -15.06
CA LYS A 103 -0.45 -15.27 -16.03
C LYS A 103 0.05 -15.06 -17.47
N GLU A 104 0.35 -13.82 -17.85
CA GLU A 104 0.86 -13.49 -19.19
C GLU A 104 2.35 -13.85 -19.36
N PHE A 105 3.16 -13.77 -18.31
CA PHE A 105 4.62 -13.85 -18.36
C PHE A 105 5.20 -14.73 -17.25
N ASP A 106 4.59 -15.90 -17.00
CA ASP A 106 4.88 -16.75 -15.83
C ASP A 106 6.37 -17.13 -15.71
N SER A 107 7.01 -17.46 -16.83
CA SER A 107 8.43 -17.80 -16.88
C SER A 107 9.37 -16.60 -16.73
N ILE A 108 8.83 -15.38 -16.68
CA ILE A 108 9.60 -14.13 -16.65
C ILE A 108 9.41 -13.35 -15.35
N ILE A 109 8.23 -13.46 -14.72
CA ILE A 109 7.85 -12.58 -13.61
C ILE A 109 7.82 -13.34 -12.31
N THR A 110 8.71 -12.96 -11.40
CA THR A 110 8.67 -13.36 -10.00
C THR A 110 8.20 -12.21 -9.13
N VAL A 111 7.19 -12.43 -8.30
CA VAL A 111 6.71 -11.42 -7.33
C VAL A 111 6.92 -11.93 -5.92
N LYS A 112 7.70 -11.18 -5.13
CA LYS A 112 7.99 -11.44 -3.73
C LYS A 112 7.21 -10.47 -2.84
N LYS A 113 6.51 -11.02 -1.85
CA LYS A 113 5.77 -10.31 -0.80
C LYS A 113 6.13 -10.97 0.52
N GLY A 114 6.22 -10.19 1.59
CA GLY A 114 6.62 -10.70 2.90
C GLY A 114 6.19 -9.76 4.00
N GLU A 115 5.93 -10.32 5.19
CA GLU A 115 5.47 -9.56 6.36
C GLU A 115 6.51 -8.55 6.85
N THR A 116 7.79 -8.82 6.57
CA THR A 116 8.93 -7.96 6.89
C THR A 116 9.31 -7.03 5.75
N LEU A 117 8.69 -7.16 4.57
CA LEU A 117 9.02 -6.33 3.41
C LEU A 117 8.21 -5.03 3.46
N GLU A 118 8.93 -3.91 3.35
CA GLU A 118 8.31 -2.57 3.27
C GLU A 118 7.68 -2.27 1.90
N CYS A 119 7.76 -3.21 0.95
CA CYS A 119 7.23 -3.06 -0.41
C CYS A 119 7.03 -4.41 -1.10
N THR A 120 6.25 -4.40 -2.18
CA THR A 120 6.20 -5.53 -3.13
C THR A 120 7.42 -5.47 -4.03
N VAL A 121 8.12 -6.59 -4.19
CA VAL A 121 9.27 -6.70 -5.11
C VAL A 121 8.86 -7.53 -6.32
N VAL A 122 9.04 -6.97 -7.51
CA VAL A 122 8.80 -7.63 -8.79
C VAL A 122 10.13 -7.78 -9.51
N GLU A 123 10.52 -9.01 -9.76
CA GLU A 123 11.71 -9.35 -10.55
C GLU A 123 11.27 -9.82 -11.93
N LEU A 124 11.90 -9.29 -12.97
CA LEU A 124 11.65 -9.62 -14.37
C LEU A 124 12.92 -10.23 -14.96
N GLY A 125 12.86 -11.46 -15.45
CA GLY A 125 13.93 -12.12 -16.20
C GLY A 125 13.77 -13.62 -16.32
N THR A 126 14.79 -14.33 -16.75
CA THR A 126 14.72 -15.78 -16.96
C THR A 126 14.88 -16.54 -15.65
N ALA A 127 14.73 -17.88 -15.69
CA ALA A 127 14.96 -18.75 -14.54
C ALA A 127 16.34 -18.56 -13.90
N ASP A 128 17.36 -18.22 -14.70
CA ASP A 128 18.75 -18.15 -14.26
C ASP A 128 19.22 -16.72 -13.95
N THR A 129 18.52 -15.67 -14.39
CA THR A 129 18.94 -14.27 -14.20
C THR A 129 17.76 -13.29 -14.30
N TYR A 130 17.69 -12.32 -13.38
CA TYR A 130 16.79 -11.18 -13.51
C TYR A 130 17.44 -10.01 -14.26
N TYR A 131 16.70 -9.34 -15.15
CA TYR A 131 17.12 -8.11 -15.82
C TYR A 131 16.70 -6.86 -15.05
N PHE A 132 15.52 -6.91 -14.44
CA PHE A 132 14.94 -5.79 -13.69
C PHE A 132 14.45 -6.24 -12.33
N GLN A 133 14.72 -5.42 -11.31
CA GLN A 133 14.09 -5.53 -10.00
C GLN A 133 13.33 -4.23 -9.71
N ILE A 134 12.02 -4.34 -9.50
CA ILE A 134 11.12 -3.24 -9.22
C ILE A 134 10.62 -3.37 -7.79
N LYS A 135 10.97 -2.40 -6.95
CA LYS A 135 10.41 -2.23 -5.60
C LYS A 135 9.23 -1.28 -5.68
N TRP A 136 8.04 -1.76 -5.36
CA TRP A 136 6.78 -1.02 -5.47
C TRP A 136 6.10 -0.89 -4.11
N LYS A 137 6.07 0.34 -3.59
CA LYS A 137 5.38 0.73 -2.36
C LYS A 137 4.12 1.53 -2.68
N LEU A 138 3.04 1.28 -1.94
CA LEU A 138 1.89 2.18 -1.91
C LEU A 138 2.06 3.18 -0.77
N VAL A 139 1.95 4.46 -1.08
CA VAL A 139 2.17 5.55 -0.11
C VAL A 139 0.94 6.45 -0.05
N PRO A 140 0.22 6.48 1.08
CA PRO A 140 -0.81 7.47 1.34
C PRO A 140 -0.29 8.90 1.20
N SER A 141 -1.11 9.79 0.65
CA SER A 141 -0.73 11.20 0.49
C SER A 141 -0.97 11.96 1.80
N PRO A 142 0.07 12.58 2.41
CA PRO A 142 -0.12 13.37 3.63
C PRO A 142 -1.04 14.58 3.44
N LYS A 143 -1.12 15.09 2.19
CA LYS A 143 -1.95 16.25 1.82
C LYS A 143 -3.38 15.87 1.42
N HIS A 144 -3.60 14.62 1.00
CA HIS A 144 -4.88 14.16 0.46
C HIS A 144 -5.18 12.77 1.01
N PHE A 145 -5.85 12.69 2.16
CA PHE A 145 -6.12 11.44 2.88
C PHE A 145 -6.91 10.39 2.07
N ALA A 146 -7.62 10.79 1.02
CA ALA A 146 -8.32 9.88 0.11
C ALA A 146 -7.48 9.49 -1.13
N LYS A 147 -6.16 9.72 -1.10
CA LYS A 147 -5.27 9.45 -2.23
C LYS A 147 -4.08 8.62 -1.80
N VAL A 148 -3.87 7.51 -2.49
CA VAL A 148 -2.67 6.68 -2.41
C VAL A 148 -1.90 6.81 -3.72
N ARG A 149 -0.57 6.74 -3.65
CA ARG A 149 0.32 6.86 -4.81
C ARG A 149 1.20 5.63 -4.92
N ASN A 150 1.49 5.25 -6.15
CA ASN A 150 2.52 4.27 -6.45
C ASN A 150 3.90 4.95 -6.34
N VAL A 151 4.77 4.37 -5.53
CA VAL A 151 6.18 4.75 -5.46
C VAL A 151 6.99 3.54 -5.91
N CYS A 152 7.53 3.61 -7.12
CA CYS A 152 8.30 2.52 -7.71
C CYS A 152 9.77 2.92 -7.85
N ARG A 153 10.67 2.00 -7.49
CA ARG A 153 12.11 2.09 -7.78
C ARG A 153 12.49 0.89 -8.61
N ILE A 154 13.17 1.14 -9.74
CA ILE A 154 13.68 0.10 -10.62
C ILE A 154 15.21 0.09 -10.55
N ALA A 155 15.76 -1.11 -10.38
CA ALA A 155 17.16 -1.44 -10.59
C ALA A 155 17.24 -2.41 -11.78
N CYS A 156 18.33 -2.35 -12.54
CA CYS A 156 18.56 -3.22 -13.68
C CYS A 156 20.00 -3.74 -13.69
N THR A 157 20.21 -4.90 -14.31
CA THR A 157 21.54 -5.41 -14.66
C THR A 157 22.11 -4.64 -15.86
N GLU A 158 23.38 -4.88 -16.21
CA GLU A 158 23.98 -4.27 -17.42
C GLU A 158 23.19 -4.60 -18.69
N ASP A 159 22.74 -5.86 -18.82
CA ASP A 159 21.95 -6.27 -19.98
C ASP A 159 20.54 -5.67 -19.96
N GLY A 160 19.95 -5.47 -18.76
CA GLY A 160 18.71 -4.72 -18.61
C GLY A 160 18.87 -3.24 -18.99
N ASP A 161 20.00 -2.62 -18.66
CA ASP A 161 20.30 -1.23 -19.04
C ASP A 161 20.54 -1.09 -20.56
N LYS A 162 21.28 -2.02 -21.17
CA LYS A 162 21.42 -2.10 -22.63
C LYS A 162 20.05 -2.24 -23.30
N TYR A 163 19.21 -3.16 -22.80
CA TYR A 163 17.85 -3.32 -23.31
C TYR A 163 17.06 -2.00 -23.27
N ILE A 164 17.08 -1.29 -22.13
CA ILE A 164 16.37 -0.01 -22.01
C ILE A 164 16.88 0.99 -23.06
N LYS A 165 18.20 1.10 -23.25
CA LYS A 165 18.82 2.05 -24.18
C LYS A 165 18.58 1.72 -25.65
N THR A 166 18.49 0.44 -25.99
CA THR A 166 18.42 -0.02 -27.39
C THR A 166 16.98 -0.21 -27.89
N ASN A 167 16.09 -0.70 -27.04
CA ASN A 167 14.75 -1.16 -27.46
C ASN A 167 13.60 -0.30 -26.93
N THR A 168 13.88 0.67 -26.06
CA THR A 168 12.85 1.56 -25.53
C THR A 168 13.29 3.02 -25.64
N ASP A 169 12.59 3.81 -26.47
CA ASP A 169 12.72 5.28 -26.56
C ASP A 169 12.30 6.04 -25.26
N LEU A 170 12.18 5.31 -24.15
CA LEU A 170 11.55 5.78 -22.94
C LEU A 170 12.60 6.35 -21.99
N ALA A 171 13.08 7.56 -22.29
CA ALA A 171 13.87 8.39 -21.39
C ALA A 171 13.21 8.61 -19.98
N SER A 172 11.98 8.12 -19.77
CA SER A 172 11.20 8.29 -18.56
C SER A 172 10.60 7.00 -17.95
N ILE A 173 11.12 5.79 -18.23
CA ILE A 173 10.62 4.52 -17.61
C ILE A 173 10.41 4.68 -16.10
N LYS A 174 11.38 5.28 -15.40
CA LYS A 174 11.29 5.54 -13.95
C LYS A 174 10.07 6.39 -13.57
N LYS A 175 9.77 7.44 -14.34
CA LYS A 175 8.62 8.32 -14.11
C LYS A 175 7.31 7.61 -14.44
N ARG A 176 7.24 6.95 -15.60
CA ARG A 176 6.04 6.20 -16.03
C ARG A 176 5.73 5.06 -15.08
N LEU A 177 6.73 4.35 -14.56
CA LEU A 177 6.55 3.24 -13.64
C LEU A 177 5.79 3.66 -12.37
N SER A 178 6.02 4.86 -11.85
CA SER A 178 5.26 5.36 -10.69
C SER A 178 3.85 5.88 -11.02
N HIS A 179 3.51 6.06 -12.30
CA HIS A 179 2.17 6.47 -12.73
C HIS A 179 1.34 5.28 -13.23
N PHE A 180 1.98 4.37 -13.96
CA PHE A 180 1.38 3.21 -14.61
C PHE A 180 2.24 1.95 -14.37
N PRO A 181 2.34 1.44 -13.12
CA PRO A 181 3.28 0.36 -12.80
C PRO A 181 3.06 -0.90 -13.64
N ILE A 182 1.80 -1.33 -13.77
CA ILE A 182 1.42 -2.56 -14.48
C ILE A 182 1.75 -2.47 -15.97
N GLU A 183 1.42 -1.36 -16.63
CA GLU A 183 1.71 -1.17 -18.05
C GLU A 183 3.23 -1.24 -18.33
N VAL A 184 4.02 -0.60 -17.47
CA VAL A 184 5.48 -0.59 -17.64
C VAL A 184 6.07 -1.97 -17.32
N ILE A 185 5.58 -2.68 -16.31
CA ILE A 185 5.97 -4.07 -16.02
C ILE A 185 5.70 -4.96 -17.22
N LYS A 186 4.50 -4.88 -17.81
CA LYS A 186 4.15 -5.64 -19.02
C LYS A 186 5.04 -5.29 -20.20
N LEU A 187 5.32 -4.00 -20.41
CA LEU A 187 6.22 -3.55 -21.48
C LEU A 187 7.61 -4.16 -21.34
N LEU A 188 8.20 -4.12 -20.13
CA LEU A 188 9.51 -4.69 -19.86
C LEU A 188 9.51 -6.22 -20.00
N ALA A 189 8.47 -6.90 -19.51
CA ALA A 189 8.35 -8.35 -19.59
C ALA A 189 8.21 -8.85 -21.04
N ARG A 190 7.40 -8.18 -21.88
CA ARG A 190 7.30 -8.46 -23.32
C ARG A 190 8.64 -8.32 -24.01
N GLY A 191 9.36 -7.24 -23.71
CA GLY A 191 10.70 -6.99 -24.21
C GLY A 191 11.69 -8.12 -23.97
N ILE A 192 11.66 -8.68 -22.77
CA ILE A 192 12.48 -9.84 -22.41
C ILE A 192 12.01 -11.09 -23.16
N ALA A 193 10.70 -11.32 -23.23
CA ALA A 193 10.11 -12.48 -23.91
C ALA A 193 10.46 -12.52 -25.42
N ASP A 194 10.46 -11.37 -26.07
CA ASP A 194 10.72 -11.25 -27.51
C ASP A 194 12.22 -11.29 -27.83
N SER A 195 13.10 -10.86 -26.91
CA SER A 195 14.57 -10.98 -27.06
C SER A 195 15.08 -12.43 -26.98
N GLY A 196 14.27 -13.37 -26.49
CA GLY A 196 14.60 -14.79 -26.36
C GLY A 196 14.18 -15.67 -27.55
N LYS A 197 13.63 -15.07 -28.61
CA LYS A 197 13.28 -15.73 -29.88
C LYS A 197 14.28 -15.34 -30.97
#